data_AF-A0AA90Q602-F1
#
_entry.id   AF-A0AA90Q602-F1
#
_cell.length_a   1.000
_cell.length_b   1.000
_cell.length_c   1.000
_cell.angle_alpha   90.00
_cell.angle_beta   90.00
_cell.angle_gamma   90.00
#
_symmetry.space_group_name_H-M   'P 1'
#
loop_
_entity.id
_entity.type
_entity.pdbx_description
1 polymer ?
#
loop_
_entity_poly.entity_id
_entity_poly.type
_entity_poly.pdbx_seq_one_letter_code
_entity_poly.pdbx_strand_id
1 'polypeptide(L)'
;MPLQRMAKKTKTGSIILLALTQLNCTSTASIEGHCASVGYKFFHDITRAEQEFVKFSLEKKYDVLICASQGTHPPRLEFASLFASEGAYGVALLKKKLSKTTDDLTVRDISYALHEMQQLDTYDVAVDNELMAILELRIKEMKDEDWRETALRNLKRIRDKERNQA
;
A
#
# COMPACT_ATOMS: atom_id res chain seq x y z
N MET A 1 79.93 25.28 5.99
CA MET A 1 78.86 26.29 5.80
C MET A 1 77.52 25.57 5.82
N PRO A 2 76.58 25.92 6.71
CA PRO A 2 75.38 25.13 6.99
C PRO A 2 74.17 25.61 6.19
N LEU A 3 73.32 24.68 5.73
CA LEU A 3 71.97 24.97 5.24
C LEU A 3 70.96 24.64 6.35
N GLN A 4 70.35 25.70 6.88
CA GLN A 4 69.26 25.64 7.87
C GLN A 4 68.02 24.98 7.26
N ARG A 5 67.48 23.97 7.95
CA ARG A 5 66.16 23.39 7.65
C ARG A 5 65.19 23.82 8.75
N MET A 6 64.33 24.79 8.44
CA MET A 6 63.20 25.18 9.30
C MET A 6 62.07 24.15 9.16
N ALA A 7 61.64 23.57 10.28
CA ALA A 7 60.49 22.69 10.36
C ALA A 7 59.22 23.49 10.77
N LYS A 8 58.11 23.08 10.17
CA LYS A 8 56.85 23.81 9.98
C LYS A 8 55.99 23.91 11.25
N LYS A 9 55.28 25.04 11.35
CA LYS A 9 54.15 25.28 12.27
C LYS A 9 52.99 24.31 11.98
N THR A 10 52.51 23.65 13.03
CA THR A 10 51.17 23.04 13.11
C THR A 10 50.29 23.95 13.98
N LYS A 11 49.06 24.22 13.54
CA LYS A 11 47.93 24.69 14.38
C LYS A 11 46.64 24.55 13.57
N THR A 12 45.81 23.58 13.95
CA THR A 12 44.49 23.73 14.61
C THR A 12 43.36 23.48 13.62
N GLY A 13 42.75 22.30 13.76
CA GLY A 13 41.62 21.84 12.98
C GLY A 13 40.32 22.53 13.41
N SER A 14 39.54 22.95 12.42
CA SER A 14 38.13 23.30 12.56
C SER A 14 37.30 22.04 12.62
N ILE A 15 36.59 21.82 13.72
CA ILE A 15 35.51 20.84 13.82
C ILE A 15 34.23 21.54 13.34
N ILE A 16 33.77 21.17 12.15
CA ILE A 16 32.47 21.62 11.62
C ILE A 16 31.40 20.70 12.23
N LEU A 17 30.59 21.25 13.12
CA LEU A 17 29.39 20.59 13.66
C LEU A 17 28.30 20.65 12.58
N LEU A 18 28.07 19.55 11.87
CA LEU A 18 26.92 19.37 10.99
C LEU A 18 25.69 19.05 11.84
N ALA A 19 24.85 20.06 12.07
CA ALA A 19 23.52 19.87 12.62
C ALA A 19 22.66 19.13 11.59
N LEU A 20 22.52 17.82 11.77
CA LEU A 20 21.55 16.98 11.06
C LEU A 20 20.16 17.29 11.59
N THR A 21 19.48 18.28 11.01
CA THR A 21 18.04 18.44 11.17
C THR A 21 17.36 17.32 10.39
N GLN A 22 17.06 16.21 11.05
CA GLN A 22 16.12 15.22 10.53
C GLN A 22 14.71 15.83 10.61
N LEU A 23 14.27 16.41 9.49
CA LEU A 23 12.84 16.59 9.23
C LEU A 23 12.23 15.20 9.03
N ASN A 24 11.64 14.67 10.10
CA ASN A 24 10.62 13.64 10.00
C ASN A 24 9.25 14.30 9.77
N CYS A 25 8.33 13.56 9.14
CA CYS A 25 6.94 13.89 8.75
C CYS A 25 6.83 14.60 7.39
N THR A 26 6.07 14.13 6.39
CA THR A 26 4.78 13.41 6.39
C THR A 26 4.59 12.62 5.08
N SER A 27 4.08 11.39 5.18
CA SER A 27 3.68 10.57 4.02
C SER A 27 2.22 10.83 3.60
N THR A 28 1.77 12.09 3.57
CA THR A 28 0.40 12.44 3.13
C THR A 28 0.21 12.39 1.61
N ALA A 29 1.30 12.24 0.85
CA ALA A 29 1.26 12.27 -0.61
C ALA A 29 0.49 11.10 -1.27
N SER A 30 0.25 9.99 -0.55
CA SER A 30 -0.31 8.78 -1.18
C SER A 30 -1.82 8.87 -1.44
N ILE A 31 -2.61 9.38 -0.48
CA ILE A 31 -4.08 9.42 -0.60
C ILE A 31 -4.53 10.58 -1.49
N GLU A 32 -3.88 11.74 -1.37
CA GLU A 32 -4.27 12.95 -2.12
C GLU A 32 -4.20 12.71 -3.64
N GLY A 33 -3.20 11.96 -4.12
CA GLY A 33 -3.09 11.61 -5.54
C GLY A 33 -4.22 10.69 -6.03
N HIS A 34 -4.54 9.65 -5.27
CA HIS A 34 -5.61 8.70 -5.63
C HIS A 34 -6.99 9.37 -5.60
N CYS A 35 -7.28 10.12 -4.53
CA CYS A 35 -8.58 10.77 -4.37
C CYS A 35 -8.78 11.98 -5.30
N ALA A 36 -7.72 12.69 -5.68
CA ALA A 36 -7.81 13.76 -6.66
C ALA A 36 -8.33 13.26 -8.02
N SER A 37 -7.97 12.03 -8.41
CA SER A 37 -8.45 11.45 -9.67
C SER A 37 -9.96 11.15 -9.58
N VAL A 38 -10.45 10.66 -8.43
CA VAL A 38 -11.84 10.17 -8.24
C VAL A 38 -12.84 11.32 -8.13
N GLY A 39 -12.46 12.42 -7.46
CA GLY A 39 -13.31 13.58 -7.26
C GLY A 39 -14.26 13.43 -6.06
N TYR A 40 -14.40 14.52 -5.30
CA TYR A 40 -15.08 14.51 -3.99
C TYR A 40 -16.56 14.08 -4.03
N LYS A 41 -17.28 14.31 -5.14
CA LYS A 41 -18.71 13.97 -5.27
C LYS A 41 -18.97 12.55 -5.74
N PHE A 42 -17.93 11.80 -6.11
CA PHE A 42 -18.09 10.48 -6.71
C PHE A 42 -18.93 9.57 -5.80
N PHE A 43 -18.63 9.56 -4.50
CA PHE A 43 -19.31 8.72 -3.51
C PHE A 43 -20.63 9.29 -2.95
N HIS A 44 -21.13 10.42 -3.46
CA HIS A 44 -22.41 10.98 -2.98
C HIS A 44 -23.62 10.15 -3.45
N ASP A 45 -23.52 9.51 -4.61
CA ASP A 45 -24.53 8.62 -5.17
C ASP A 45 -23.88 7.27 -5.44
N ILE A 46 -23.97 6.37 -4.44
CA ILE A 46 -23.28 5.08 -4.48
C ILE A 46 -23.77 4.23 -5.65
N THR A 47 -25.07 4.21 -5.92
CA THR A 47 -25.63 3.44 -7.04
C THR A 47 -25.02 3.88 -8.37
N ARG A 48 -24.92 5.19 -8.60
CA ARG A 48 -24.27 5.72 -9.80
C ARG A 48 -22.77 5.41 -9.79
N ALA A 49 -22.10 5.55 -8.64
CA ALA A 49 -20.67 5.30 -8.51
C ALA A 49 -20.30 3.85 -8.86
N GLU A 50 -21.08 2.86 -8.42
CA GLU A 50 -20.89 1.45 -8.76
C GLU A 50 -21.07 1.21 -10.28
N GLN A 51 -22.09 1.82 -10.89
CA GLN A 51 -22.33 1.73 -12.34
C GLN A 51 -21.24 2.40 -13.19
N GLU A 52 -20.62 3.46 -12.66
CA GLU A 52 -19.47 4.11 -13.30
C GLU A 52 -18.19 3.29 -13.10
N PHE A 53 -18.02 2.72 -11.90
CA PHE A 53 -16.85 1.93 -11.53
C PHE A 53 -16.57 0.80 -12.52
N VAL A 54 -17.60 0.04 -12.91
CA VAL A 54 -17.44 -1.10 -13.84
C VAL A 54 -16.88 -0.68 -15.21
N LYS A 55 -17.07 0.59 -15.61
CA LYS A 55 -16.62 1.15 -16.89
C LYS A 55 -15.20 1.68 -16.85
N PHE A 56 -14.63 1.84 -15.65
CA PHE A 56 -13.30 2.40 -15.49
C PHE A 56 -12.20 1.46 -15.95
N SER A 57 -11.06 2.05 -16.32
CA SER A 57 -9.82 1.29 -16.49
C SER A 57 -9.38 0.68 -15.15
N LEU A 58 -8.58 -0.39 -15.21
CA LEU A 58 -8.16 -1.09 -14.01
C LEU A 58 -7.39 -0.20 -13.01
N GLU A 59 -6.50 0.67 -13.50
CA GLU A 59 -5.79 1.65 -12.66
C GLU A 59 -6.77 2.63 -12.00
N LYS A 60 -7.82 3.05 -12.72
CA LYS A 60 -8.84 3.94 -12.18
C LYS A 60 -9.73 3.23 -11.14
N LYS A 61 -10.06 1.96 -11.36
CA LYS A 61 -10.75 1.10 -10.37
C LYS A 61 -9.91 0.98 -9.10
N TYR A 62 -8.59 0.83 -9.21
CA TYR A 62 -7.68 0.83 -8.07
C TYR A 62 -7.67 2.17 -7.32
N ASP A 63 -7.63 3.31 -8.02
CA ASP A 63 -7.74 4.63 -7.38
C ASP A 63 -9.04 4.78 -6.58
N VAL A 64 -10.16 4.33 -7.16
CA VAL A 64 -11.46 4.32 -6.48
C VAL A 64 -11.42 3.41 -5.25
N LEU A 65 -10.86 2.20 -5.35
CA LEU A 65 -10.71 1.27 -4.23
C LEU A 65 -9.99 1.92 -3.04
N ILE A 66 -8.84 2.56 -3.29
CA ILE A 66 -8.05 3.22 -2.25
C ILE A 66 -8.80 4.42 -1.68
N CYS A 67 -9.37 5.27 -2.54
CA CYS A 67 -10.08 6.46 -2.07
C CYS A 67 -11.36 6.12 -1.30
N ALA A 68 -12.10 5.10 -1.75
CA ALA A 68 -13.26 4.55 -1.05
C ALA A 68 -12.91 4.08 0.36
N SER A 69 -11.77 3.41 0.52
CA SER A 69 -11.35 2.81 1.80
C SER A 69 -10.73 3.83 2.77
N GLN A 70 -10.03 4.85 2.27
CA GLN A 70 -9.22 5.75 3.09
C GLN A 70 -9.71 7.21 3.11
N GLY A 71 -10.36 7.65 2.03
CA GLY A 71 -10.80 9.04 1.84
C GLY A 71 -12.28 9.29 2.11
N THR A 72 -13.05 8.26 2.47
CA THR A 72 -14.48 8.40 2.77
C THR A 72 -14.82 7.94 4.17
N HIS A 73 -15.84 8.57 4.77
CA HIS A 73 -16.36 8.17 6.08
C HIS A 73 -17.89 7.99 6.02
N PRO A 74 -18.42 6.78 6.29
CA PRO A 74 -17.69 5.55 6.55
C PRO A 74 -16.93 5.03 5.30
N PRO A 75 -15.89 4.17 5.46
CA PRO A 75 -15.24 3.50 4.35
C PRO A 75 -16.23 2.72 3.49
N ARG A 76 -16.05 2.80 2.16
CA ARG A 76 -16.92 2.16 1.16
C ARG A 76 -16.31 0.84 0.68
N LEU A 77 -16.42 -0.19 1.54
CA LEU A 77 -15.81 -1.51 1.30
C LEU A 77 -16.43 -2.27 0.13
N GLU A 78 -17.63 -1.90 -0.32
CA GLU A 78 -18.32 -2.48 -1.48
C GLU A 78 -17.47 -2.41 -2.76
N PHE A 79 -16.60 -1.39 -2.89
CA PHE A 79 -15.70 -1.26 -4.04
C PHE A 79 -14.58 -2.29 -4.06
N ALA A 80 -14.25 -2.92 -2.93
CA ALA A 80 -13.31 -4.03 -2.90
C ALA A 80 -13.92 -5.28 -3.55
N SER A 81 -15.19 -5.59 -3.26
CA SER A 81 -15.91 -6.69 -3.90
C SER A 81 -16.09 -6.43 -5.41
N LEU A 82 -16.39 -5.18 -5.80
CA LEU A 82 -16.44 -4.82 -7.22
C LEU A 82 -15.08 -4.95 -7.91
N PHE A 83 -13.99 -4.50 -7.27
CA PHE A 83 -12.64 -4.67 -7.81
C PHE A 83 -12.26 -6.15 -7.92
N ALA A 84 -12.65 -6.97 -6.93
CA ALA A 84 -12.38 -8.39 -6.90
C ALA A 84 -12.98 -9.15 -8.11
N SER A 85 -14.08 -8.65 -8.70
CA SER A 85 -14.68 -9.21 -9.91
C SER A 85 -13.77 -9.20 -11.15
N GLU A 86 -12.69 -8.40 -11.14
CA GLU A 86 -11.69 -8.38 -12.22
C GLU A 86 -10.80 -9.64 -12.24
N GLY A 87 -10.79 -10.43 -11.16
CA GLY A 87 -10.03 -11.67 -11.05
C GLY A 87 -8.53 -11.50 -11.34
N ALA A 88 -7.98 -12.39 -12.17
CA ALA A 88 -6.54 -12.44 -12.49
C ALA A 88 -5.97 -11.13 -13.06
N TYR A 89 -6.76 -10.37 -13.84
CA TYR A 89 -6.32 -9.08 -14.37
C TYR A 89 -6.08 -8.07 -13.24
N GLY A 90 -6.98 -8.04 -12.25
CA GLY A 90 -6.84 -7.23 -11.04
C GLY A 90 -5.62 -7.63 -10.21
N VAL A 91 -5.37 -8.93 -10.06
CA VAL A 91 -4.25 -9.46 -9.27
C VAL A 91 -2.90 -8.97 -9.78
N ALA A 92 -2.67 -8.94 -11.10
CA ALA A 92 -1.42 -8.45 -11.67
C ALA A 92 -1.14 -7.00 -11.25
N LEU A 93 -2.16 -6.15 -11.22
CA LEU A 93 -2.04 -4.78 -10.73
C LEU A 93 -1.79 -4.73 -9.23
N LEU A 94 -2.58 -5.46 -8.43
CA LEU A 94 -2.45 -5.48 -6.97
C LEU A 94 -1.07 -5.93 -6.54
N LYS A 95 -0.54 -7.00 -7.15
CA LYS A 95 0.82 -7.51 -6.89
C LYS A 95 1.86 -6.42 -7.14
N LYS A 96 1.79 -5.73 -8.29
CA LYS A 96 2.69 -4.61 -8.62
C LYS A 96 2.60 -3.46 -7.62
N LYS A 97 1.40 -3.09 -7.16
CA LYS A 97 1.19 -2.01 -6.17
C LYS A 97 1.72 -2.44 -4.79
N LEU A 98 1.40 -3.65 -4.37
CA LEU A 98 1.81 -4.25 -3.10
C LEU A 98 3.33 -4.40 -2.99
N SER A 99 4.00 -4.83 -4.08
CA SER A 99 5.46 -4.92 -4.11
C SER A 99 6.17 -3.57 -4.00
N LYS A 100 5.48 -2.44 -4.22
CA LYS A 100 6.09 -1.10 -4.19
C LYS A 100 5.72 -0.27 -2.98
N THR A 101 4.57 -0.54 -2.36
CA THR A 101 4.09 0.26 -1.24
C THR A 101 4.78 -0.11 0.08
N THR A 102 4.94 0.90 0.94
CA THR A 102 5.29 0.75 2.36
C THR A 102 4.24 1.40 3.25
N ASP A 103 3.09 1.78 2.68
CA ASP A 103 1.99 2.43 3.39
C ASP A 103 1.04 1.39 3.98
N ASP A 104 0.88 1.41 5.30
CA ASP A 104 0.12 0.41 6.06
C ASP A 104 -1.35 0.35 5.62
N LEU A 105 -1.98 1.49 5.38
CA LEU A 105 -3.37 1.54 4.93
C LEU A 105 -3.54 0.91 3.55
N THR A 106 -2.62 1.19 2.63
CA THR A 106 -2.61 0.58 1.29
C THR A 106 -2.38 -0.94 1.39
N VAL A 107 -1.47 -1.42 2.24
CA VAL A 107 -1.27 -2.86 2.47
C VAL A 107 -2.56 -3.50 3.01
N ARG A 108 -3.20 -2.87 4.00
CA ARG A 108 -4.48 -3.32 4.57
C ARG A 108 -5.56 -3.42 3.49
N ASP A 109 -5.73 -2.39 2.66
CA ASP A 109 -6.81 -2.34 1.67
C ASP A 109 -6.59 -3.33 0.52
N ILE A 110 -5.33 -3.50 0.07
CA ILE A 110 -4.98 -4.55 -0.90
C ILE A 110 -5.23 -5.93 -0.29
N SER A 111 -4.88 -6.16 0.98
CA SER A 111 -5.15 -7.44 1.66
C SER A 111 -6.65 -7.77 1.69
N TYR A 112 -7.49 -6.75 1.85
CA TYR A 112 -8.94 -6.90 1.85
C TYR A 112 -9.48 -7.21 0.45
N ALA A 113 -9.00 -6.51 -0.59
CA ALA A 113 -9.39 -6.83 -1.97
C ALA A 113 -8.99 -8.25 -2.39
N LEU A 114 -7.81 -8.73 -1.98
CA LEU A 114 -7.37 -10.11 -2.19
C LEU A 114 -8.24 -11.12 -1.41
N HIS A 115 -8.63 -10.77 -0.19
CA HIS A 115 -9.60 -11.58 0.56
C HIS A 115 -10.94 -11.69 -0.17
N GLU A 116 -11.47 -10.58 -0.69
CA GLU A 116 -12.70 -10.58 -1.49
C GLU A 116 -12.56 -11.44 -2.76
N MET A 117 -11.42 -11.39 -3.44
CA MET A 117 -11.16 -12.27 -4.61
C MET A 117 -11.23 -13.75 -4.23
N GLN A 118 -10.59 -14.13 -3.12
CA GLN A 118 -10.68 -15.49 -2.59
C GLN A 118 -12.13 -15.83 -2.24
N GLN A 119 -12.85 -14.94 -1.55
CA GLN A 119 -14.24 -15.19 -1.12
C GLN A 119 -15.21 -15.34 -2.29
N LEU A 120 -15.04 -14.56 -3.35
CA LEU A 120 -15.90 -14.58 -4.53
C LEU A 120 -15.48 -15.63 -5.57
N ASP A 121 -14.41 -16.40 -5.32
CA ASP A 121 -13.84 -17.37 -6.27
C ASP A 121 -13.47 -16.75 -7.63
N THR A 122 -13.15 -15.45 -7.65
CA THR A 122 -12.72 -14.75 -8.87
C THR A 122 -11.23 -14.91 -9.14
N TYR A 123 -10.46 -15.23 -8.09
CA TYR A 123 -9.08 -15.67 -8.17
C TYR A 123 -8.72 -16.46 -6.91
N ASP A 124 -8.05 -17.59 -7.09
CA ASP A 124 -7.52 -18.37 -5.98
C ASP A 124 -6.18 -17.79 -5.52
N VAL A 125 -6.27 -16.87 -4.56
CA VAL A 125 -5.13 -16.18 -3.97
C VAL A 125 -4.30 -17.15 -3.13
N ALA A 126 -4.93 -18.15 -2.51
CA ALA A 126 -4.27 -19.07 -1.58
C ALA A 126 -3.18 -19.92 -2.26
N VAL A 127 -3.36 -20.26 -3.54
CA VAL A 127 -2.40 -21.07 -4.31
C VAL A 127 -1.34 -20.23 -5.06
N ASP A 128 -1.50 -18.90 -5.13
CA ASP A 128 -0.49 -18.01 -5.70
C ASP A 128 0.63 -17.73 -4.69
N ASN A 129 1.60 -18.65 -4.64
CA ASN A 129 2.71 -18.60 -3.69
C ASN A 129 3.51 -17.29 -3.73
N GLU A 130 3.71 -16.70 -4.91
CA GLU A 130 4.47 -15.46 -5.04
C GLU A 130 3.68 -14.27 -4.47
N LEU A 131 2.39 -14.19 -4.78
CA LEU A 131 1.50 -13.16 -4.22
C LEU A 131 1.38 -13.29 -2.70
N MET A 132 1.20 -14.51 -2.20
CA MET A 132 1.12 -14.79 -0.76
C MET A 132 2.40 -14.39 -0.04
N ALA A 133 3.57 -14.73 -0.61
CA ALA A 133 4.86 -14.33 -0.04
C ALA A 133 5.03 -12.81 0.02
N ILE A 134 4.65 -12.08 -1.04
CA ILE A 134 4.69 -10.61 -1.06
C ILE A 134 3.74 -10.03 0.00
N LEU A 135 2.52 -10.55 0.09
CA LEU A 135 1.51 -10.09 1.05
C LEU A 135 1.97 -10.31 2.49
N GLU A 136 2.49 -11.49 2.81
CA GLU A 136 3.04 -11.81 4.12
C GLU A 136 4.19 -10.89 4.51
N LEU A 137 5.13 -10.65 3.59
CA LEU A 137 6.25 -9.75 3.83
C LEU A 137 5.75 -8.33 4.13
N ARG A 138 4.85 -7.80 3.31
CA ARG A 138 4.33 -6.43 3.49
C ARG A 138 3.55 -6.28 4.79
N ILE A 139 2.72 -7.26 5.15
CA ILE A 139 2.00 -7.26 6.43
C ILE A 139 2.98 -7.28 7.62
N LYS A 140 4.03 -8.09 7.55
CA LYS A 140 5.06 -8.15 8.61
C LYS A 140 5.79 -6.81 8.78
N GLU A 141 5.98 -6.06 7.69
CA GLU A 141 6.67 -4.77 7.71
C GLU A 141 5.82 -3.61 8.23
N MET A 142 4.49 -3.79 8.35
CA MET A 142 3.55 -2.76 8.80
C MET A 142 3.89 -2.26 10.20
N LYS A 143 3.79 -0.95 10.40
CA LYS A 143 4.17 -0.27 11.65
C LYS A 143 3.02 -0.19 12.63
N ASP A 144 1.84 0.15 12.14
CA ASP A 144 0.62 0.24 12.92
C ASP A 144 0.11 -1.15 13.29
N GLU A 145 -0.07 -1.41 14.58
CA GLU A 145 -0.42 -2.74 15.08
C GLU A 145 -1.86 -3.12 14.76
N ASP A 146 -2.79 -2.17 14.80
CA ASP A 146 -4.21 -2.40 14.55
C ASP A 146 -4.45 -2.68 13.06
N TRP A 147 -3.75 -1.96 12.17
CA TRP A 147 -3.79 -2.23 10.74
C TRP A 147 -3.11 -3.55 10.39
N ARG A 148 -1.99 -3.86 11.04
CA ARG A 148 -1.31 -5.15 10.87
C ARG A 148 -2.20 -6.30 11.30
N GLU A 149 -2.88 -6.20 12.44
CA GLU A 149 -3.82 -7.23 12.90
C GLU A 149 -4.98 -7.41 11.92
N THR A 150 -5.52 -6.30 11.41
CA THR A 150 -6.58 -6.33 10.39
C THR A 150 -6.14 -7.05 9.12
N ALA A 151 -4.94 -6.74 8.61
CA ALA A 151 -4.40 -7.40 7.42
C ALA A 151 -4.07 -8.89 7.68
N LEU A 152 -3.57 -9.24 8.85
CA LEU A 152 -3.35 -10.63 9.27
C LEU A 152 -4.66 -11.44 9.30
N ARG A 153 -5.77 -10.84 9.75
CA ARG A 153 -7.10 -11.50 9.70
C ARG A 153 -7.53 -11.78 8.27
N ASN A 154 -7.32 -10.85 7.34
CA ASN A 154 -7.61 -11.07 5.91
C ASN A 154 -6.74 -12.20 5.33
N LEU A 155 -5.43 -12.17 5.60
CA LEU A 155 -4.50 -13.23 5.19
C LEU A 155 -4.92 -14.61 5.72
N LYS A 156 -5.33 -14.69 6.98
CA LYS A 156 -5.84 -15.93 7.58
C LYS A 156 -7.11 -16.41 6.85
N ARG A 157 -8.06 -15.52 6.59
CA ARG A 157 -9.30 -15.87 5.87
C ARG A 157 -9.05 -16.37 4.45
N ILE A 158 -8.05 -15.82 3.75
CA ILE A 158 -7.63 -16.32 2.44
C ILE A 158 -7.23 -17.80 2.55
N ARG A 159 -6.31 -18.11 3.48
CA ARG A 159 -5.81 -19.48 3.69
C ARG A 159 -6.85 -20.45 4.22
N ASP A 160 -7.82 -19.96 4.99
CA ASP A 160 -8.83 -20.80 5.62
C ASP A 160 -9.91 -21.26 4.63
N LYS A 161 -10.21 -20.48 3.59
CA LYS A 161 -11.18 -20.88 2.56
C LYS A 161 -10.70 -22.13 1.81
N GLU A 162 -9.43 -22.17 1.44
CA GLU A 162 -8.80 -23.32 0.77
C GLU A 162 -8.97 -24.62 1.57
N ARG A 163 -8.78 -24.55 2.90
CA ARG A 163 -8.89 -25.74 3.76
C ARG A 163 -10.31 -26.31 3.88
N ASN A 164 -11.34 -25.55 3.49
CA ASN A 164 -12.72 -26.03 3.49
C ASN A 164 -13.13 -26.59 2.11
N GLN A 165 -12.27 -26.49 1.10
CA GLN A 165 -12.51 -26.98 -0.27
C GLN A 165 -11.66 -28.23 -0.61
N ALA A 166 -10.60 -28.50 0.16
CA ALA A 166 -9.76 -29.71 0.09
C ALA A 166 -10.31 -30.88 0.92
#